data_AF-U2KY28-F1
#
_entry.id   AF-U2KY28-F1
#
_cell.length_a   1.000
_cell.length_b   1.000
_cell.length_c   1.000
_cell.angle_alpha   90.00
_cell.angle_beta   90.00
_cell.angle_gamma   90.00
#
_symmetry.space_group_name_H-M   'P 1'
#
loop_
_entity.id
_entity.type
_entity.pdbx_description
1 polymer ?
#
loop_
_entity_poly.entity_id
_entity_poly.type
_entity_poly.pdbx_seq_one_letter_code
_entity_poly.pdbx_strand_id
1 'polypeptide(L)'
;MKTPMNVFNTAMKKKKNRKGFSLVELIVVLVIMAILSAALIPSLIGYISKTKEQNVQSECQQAVTAAQTIASGLYASADGKYTFTPAGGTAVTVDDSSTKNIVTTMGSAQSAVKQLAEVPGTIVTIEVSSDGLVKKLVYAEGDGSSGKKNCTYTRADATAAGTYTNGKVA
;
A
#
# COMPACT_ATOMS: atom_id res chain seq x y z
N MET A 1 27.77 85.30 -6.78
CA MET A 1 27.48 85.02 -5.36
C MET A 1 26.05 84.52 -5.22
N LYS A 2 25.87 83.19 -5.14
CA LYS A 2 24.79 82.41 -4.50
C LYS A 2 24.90 80.96 -4.98
N THR A 3 25.44 80.09 -4.14
CA THR A 3 25.42 78.63 -4.33
C THR A 3 23.98 78.12 -4.16
N PRO A 4 23.54 77.11 -4.92
CA PRO A 4 22.21 76.53 -4.78
C PRO A 4 22.06 75.80 -3.44
N MET A 5 20.92 76.03 -2.78
CA MET A 5 20.52 75.38 -1.53
C MET A 5 20.06 73.95 -1.82
N ASN A 6 20.76 72.96 -1.26
CA ASN A 6 20.42 71.55 -1.38
C ASN A 6 19.23 71.23 -0.46
N VAL A 7 18.05 71.02 -1.03
CA VAL A 7 16.87 70.51 -0.30
C VAL A 7 16.96 68.99 -0.22
N PHE A 8 17.82 68.48 0.65
CA PHE A 8 17.66 67.12 1.14
C PHE A 8 16.53 67.11 2.18
N ASN A 9 15.29 67.03 1.68
CA ASN A 9 14.14 66.86 2.54
C ASN A 9 14.20 65.50 3.23
N THR A 10 14.18 65.58 4.55
CA THR A 10 14.33 64.53 5.54
C THR A 10 13.18 63.52 5.45
N ALA A 11 13.34 62.47 4.64
CA ALA A 11 12.53 61.26 4.81
C ALA A 11 12.97 60.59 6.13
N MET A 12 12.32 60.97 7.23
CA MET A 12 12.37 60.26 8.51
C MET A 12 11.95 58.81 8.28
N LYS A 13 12.92 57.95 7.94
CA LYS A 13 12.76 56.49 7.94
C LYS A 13 12.47 56.09 9.38
N LYS A 14 11.19 55.95 9.71
CA LYS A 14 10.69 55.30 10.92
C LYS A 14 11.26 53.87 10.91
N LYS A 15 12.41 53.65 11.55
CA LYS A 15 12.98 52.32 11.76
C LYS A 15 11.94 51.52 12.54
N LYS A 16 11.17 50.67 11.86
CA LYS A 16 10.35 49.65 12.51
C LYS A 16 11.31 48.83 13.37
N ASN A 17 11.19 48.93 14.69
CA ASN A 17 11.82 48.02 15.63
C ASN A 17 11.26 46.62 15.38
N ARG A 18 11.84 45.90 14.41
CA ARG A 18 11.65 44.45 14.30
C ARG A 18 12.39 43.89 15.50
N LYS A 19 11.65 43.59 16.59
CA LYS A 19 12.12 42.70 17.64
C LYS A 19 12.33 41.35 16.97
N GLY A 20 13.52 41.15 16.40
CA GLY A 20 13.93 39.86 15.87
C GLY A 20 14.02 38.87 17.03
N PHE A 21 13.74 37.61 16.72
CA PHE A 21 13.97 36.50 17.64
C PHE A 21 15.44 36.54 18.10
N SER A 22 15.70 36.41 19.39
CA SER A 22 17.07 36.29 19.88
C SER A 22 17.67 34.98 19.38
N LEU A 23 18.94 34.98 18.98
CA LEU A 23 19.64 33.73 18.63
C LEU A 23 19.55 32.70 19.76
N VAL A 24 19.53 33.18 21.01
CA VAL A 24 19.39 32.34 22.20
C VAL A 24 18.02 31.64 22.25
N GLU A 25 16.93 32.35 21.91
CA GLU A 25 15.59 31.76 21.89
C GLU A 25 15.49 30.67 20.82
N LEU A 26 16.19 30.83 19.70
CA LEU A 26 16.18 29.86 18.61
C LEU A 26 16.97 28.59 18.96
N ILE A 27 18.16 28.71 19.57
CA ILE A 27 18.97 27.54 19.93
C ILE A 27 18.32 26.67 21.01
N VAL A 28 17.64 27.30 21.99
CA VAL A 28 16.97 26.54 23.07
C VAL A 28 15.85 25.68 22.48
N VAL A 29 15.08 26.22 21.53
CA VAL A 29 14.02 25.46 20.84
C VAL A 29 14.61 24.30 20.03
N LEU A 30 15.71 24.53 19.30
CA LEU A 30 16.36 23.46 18.54
C LEU A 30 16.88 22.32 19.45
N VAL A 31 17.43 22.66 20.61
CA VAL A 31 17.91 21.67 21.59
C VAL A 31 16.75 20.83 22.13
N ILE A 32 15.64 21.46 22.53
CA ILE A 32 14.48 20.73 23.04
C ILE A 32 13.86 19.85 21.94
N MET A 33 13.73 20.36 20.71
CA MET A 33 13.22 19.58 19.57
C MET A 33 14.11 18.38 19.25
N ALA A 34 15.44 18.52 19.38
CA ALA A 34 16.38 17.42 19.18
C ALA A 34 16.19 16.30 20.22
N ILE A 35 16.04 16.66 21.50
CA ILE A 35 15.84 15.69 22.59
C ILE A 35 14.52 14.93 22.41
N LEU A 36 13.42 15.65 22.14
CA LEU A 36 12.11 15.03 21.93
C LEU A 36 12.13 14.11 20.71
N SER A 37 12.68 14.58 19.60
CA SER A 37 12.76 13.81 18.36
C SER A 37 13.57 12.53 18.54
N ALA A 38 14.69 12.59 19.27
CA ALA A 38 15.53 11.41 19.53
C ALA A 38 14.77 10.28 20.24
N ALA A 39 13.89 10.60 21.18
CA ALA A 39 13.08 9.61 21.89
C ALA A 39 11.87 9.12 21.07
N LEU A 40 11.25 10.00 20.27
CA LEU A 40 10.00 9.71 19.54
C LEU A 40 10.21 8.94 18.23
N ILE A 41 11.28 9.22 17.49
CA ILE A 41 11.52 8.66 16.14
C ILE A 41 11.50 7.11 16.12
N PRO A 42 12.18 6.39 17.05
CA PRO A 42 12.19 4.92 17.02
C PRO A 42 10.80 4.31 17.16
N SER A 43 9.98 4.84 18.08
CA SER A 43 8.60 4.39 18.29
C SER A 43 7.73 4.64 17.07
N LEU A 44 7.90 5.79 16.43
CA LEU A 44 7.14 6.15 15.24
C LEU A 44 7.46 5.23 14.05
N ILE A 45 8.74 4.88 13.85
CA ILE A 45 9.16 3.95 12.79
C ILE A 45 8.53 2.56 13.00
N GLY A 46 8.51 2.06 14.24
CA GLY A 46 7.85 0.79 14.58
C GLY A 46 6.34 0.83 14.30
N TYR A 47 5.66 1.90 14.70
CA TYR A 47 4.23 2.09 14.47
C TYR A 47 3.90 2.14 12.97
N ILE A 48 4.65 2.92 12.18
CA ILE A 48 4.51 2.98 10.72
C ILE A 48 4.69 1.58 10.11
N SER A 49 5.66 0.80 10.62
CA SER A 49 5.84 -0.57 10.12
C SER A 49 4.61 -1.43 10.38
N LYS A 50 4.05 -1.36 11.60
CA LYS A 50 2.88 -2.13 11.99
C LYS A 50 1.62 -1.73 11.23
N THR A 51 1.38 -0.44 11.04
CA THR A 51 0.25 0.06 10.23
C THR A 51 0.36 -0.42 8.79
N LYS A 52 1.57 -0.39 8.19
CA LYS A 52 1.78 -0.92 6.85
C LYS A 52 1.47 -2.42 6.77
N GLU A 53 1.89 -3.20 7.76
CA GLU A 53 1.56 -4.63 7.82
C GLU A 53 0.05 -4.87 7.92
N GLN A 54 -0.66 -4.08 8.72
CA GLN A 54 -2.12 -4.14 8.83
C GLN A 54 -2.82 -3.76 7.53
N ASN A 55 -2.34 -2.74 6.82
CA ASN A 55 -2.87 -2.34 5.52
C ASN A 55 -2.70 -3.47 4.50
N VAL A 56 -1.49 -4.03 4.38
CA VAL A 56 -1.20 -5.16 3.50
C VAL A 56 -2.06 -6.37 3.84
N GLN A 57 -2.33 -6.61 5.13
CA GLN A 57 -3.21 -7.69 5.57
C GLN A 57 -4.68 -7.44 5.17
N SER A 58 -5.18 -6.21 5.31
CA SER A 58 -6.53 -5.82 4.88
C SER A 58 -6.70 -5.93 3.37
N GLU A 59 -5.72 -5.45 2.60
CA GLU A 59 -5.68 -5.58 1.14
C GLU A 59 -5.63 -7.06 0.72
N CYS A 60 -4.88 -7.89 1.45
CA CYS A 60 -4.85 -9.33 1.22
C CYS A 60 -6.22 -9.99 1.46
N GLN A 61 -7.00 -9.56 2.45
CA GLN A 61 -8.35 -10.09 2.66
C GLN A 61 -9.29 -9.77 1.49
N GLN A 62 -9.19 -8.56 0.93
CA GLN A 62 -9.90 -8.16 -0.27
C GLN A 62 -9.47 -9.03 -1.47
N ALA A 63 -8.16 -9.24 -1.64
CA ALA A 63 -7.60 -10.10 -2.68
C ALA A 63 -8.06 -11.56 -2.55
N VAL A 64 -8.13 -12.12 -1.33
CA VAL A 64 -8.64 -13.48 -1.08
C VAL A 64 -10.12 -13.59 -1.46
N THR A 65 -10.92 -12.58 -1.14
CA THR A 65 -12.35 -12.57 -1.48
C THR A 65 -12.55 -12.53 -2.99
N ALA A 66 -11.82 -11.65 -3.69
CA ALA A 66 -11.84 -11.57 -5.14
C ALA A 66 -11.33 -12.87 -5.81
N ALA A 67 -10.24 -13.45 -5.29
CA ALA A 67 -9.71 -14.73 -5.77
C ALA A 67 -10.73 -15.86 -5.58
N GLN A 68 -11.45 -15.90 -4.46
CA GLN A 68 -12.50 -16.89 -4.23
C GLN A 68 -13.67 -16.72 -5.21
N THR A 69 -14.06 -15.49 -5.55
CA THR A 69 -15.08 -15.23 -6.58
C THR A 69 -14.66 -15.82 -7.92
N ILE A 70 -13.44 -15.54 -8.38
CA ILE A 70 -12.91 -16.08 -9.64
C ILE A 70 -12.79 -17.60 -9.59
N ALA A 71 -12.24 -18.15 -8.51
CA ALA A 71 -12.08 -19.59 -8.31
C ALA A 71 -13.43 -20.32 -8.36
N SER A 72 -14.45 -19.79 -7.68
CA SER A 72 -15.80 -20.37 -7.68
C SER A 72 -16.44 -20.30 -9.07
N GLY A 73 -16.24 -19.19 -9.78
CA GLY A 73 -16.74 -19.02 -11.15
C GLY A 73 -16.08 -19.99 -12.14
N LEU A 74 -14.76 -20.20 -12.04
CA LEU A 74 -14.05 -21.19 -12.83
C LEU A 74 -14.51 -22.62 -12.50
N TYR A 75 -14.67 -22.93 -11.21
CA TYR A 75 -15.12 -24.25 -10.76
C TYR A 75 -16.52 -24.61 -11.30
N ALA A 76 -17.41 -23.63 -11.41
CA ALA A 76 -18.75 -23.81 -11.96
C ALA A 76 -18.79 -23.81 -13.51
N SER A 77 -17.71 -23.42 -14.18
CA SER A 77 -17.66 -23.22 -15.63
C SER A 77 -17.32 -24.51 -16.38
N ALA A 78 -18.19 -24.95 -17.30
CA ALA A 78 -17.95 -26.14 -18.13
C ALA A 78 -16.71 -26.01 -19.04
N ASP A 79 -16.45 -24.78 -19.47
CA ASP A 79 -15.34 -24.41 -20.36
C ASP A 79 -14.07 -24.05 -19.59
N GLY A 80 -14.09 -24.00 -18.25
CA GLY A 80 -12.93 -23.61 -17.44
C GLY A 80 -12.55 -22.14 -17.58
N LYS A 81 -13.50 -21.28 -17.96
CA LYS A 81 -13.30 -19.84 -18.16
C LYS A 81 -14.20 -19.02 -17.26
N TYR A 82 -13.66 -17.91 -16.77
CA TYR A 82 -14.40 -16.92 -16.00
C TYR A 82 -14.15 -15.53 -16.57
N THR A 83 -15.21 -14.87 -17.00
CA THR A 83 -15.15 -13.52 -17.59
C THR A 83 -15.96 -12.55 -16.75
N PHE A 84 -15.37 -11.41 -16.43
CA PHE A 84 -16.09 -10.28 -15.84
C PHE A 84 -15.72 -9.00 -16.58
N THR A 85 -16.64 -8.05 -16.60
CA THR A 85 -16.44 -6.75 -17.23
C THR A 85 -16.56 -5.67 -16.15
N PRO A 86 -15.45 -5.01 -15.76
CA PRO A 86 -15.53 -3.88 -14.85
C PRO A 86 -16.35 -2.75 -15.48
N ALA A 87 -17.02 -1.96 -14.65
CA ALA A 87 -17.87 -0.86 -15.13
C ALA A 87 -17.04 0.13 -15.98
N GLY A 88 -17.42 0.30 -17.24
CA GLY A 88 -16.70 1.16 -18.19
C GLY A 88 -15.37 0.59 -18.72
N GLY A 89 -15.07 -0.68 -18.47
CA GLY A 89 -13.82 -1.34 -18.90
C GLY A 89 -14.02 -2.42 -19.96
N THR A 90 -12.91 -3.04 -20.34
CA THR A 90 -12.89 -4.21 -21.25
C THR A 90 -13.10 -5.50 -20.45
N ALA A 91 -13.77 -6.48 -21.06
CA ALA A 91 -13.93 -7.79 -20.46
C ALA A 91 -12.57 -8.44 -20.12
N VAL A 92 -12.42 -8.89 -18.88
CA VAL A 92 -11.25 -9.63 -18.40
C VAL A 92 -11.65 -11.10 -18.33
N THR A 93 -10.90 -11.97 -19.00
CA THR A 93 -11.14 -13.42 -19.01
C THR A 93 -9.98 -14.14 -18.34
N VAL A 94 -10.29 -14.94 -17.33
CA VAL A 94 -9.39 -15.94 -16.77
C VAL A 94 -9.70 -17.27 -17.45
N ASP A 95 -8.68 -17.87 -18.04
CA ASP A 95 -8.77 -19.14 -18.75
C ASP A 95 -7.92 -20.18 -18.01
N ASP A 96 -8.58 -21.17 -17.41
CA ASP A 96 -7.96 -22.32 -16.72
C ASP A 96 -8.37 -23.64 -17.41
N SER A 97 -8.73 -23.57 -18.70
CA SER A 97 -9.25 -24.72 -19.48
C SER A 97 -8.27 -25.91 -19.51
N SER A 98 -6.97 -25.66 -19.35
CA SER A 98 -5.90 -26.67 -19.37
C SER A 98 -5.83 -27.54 -18.12
N THR A 99 -6.48 -27.14 -17.03
CA THR A 99 -6.08 -27.52 -15.67
C THR A 99 -7.26 -28.05 -14.85
N LYS A 100 -8.25 -28.67 -15.52
CA LYS A 100 -9.53 -29.24 -15.02
C LYS A 100 -9.48 -30.14 -13.75
N ASN A 101 -8.35 -30.27 -13.05
CA ASN A 101 -8.22 -31.03 -11.83
C ASN A 101 -7.11 -30.46 -10.91
N ILE A 102 -7.47 -30.16 -9.65
CA ILE A 102 -6.62 -30.30 -8.44
C ILE A 102 -5.43 -29.32 -8.28
N VAL A 103 -5.51 -28.43 -7.27
CA VAL A 103 -4.35 -27.78 -6.61
C VAL A 103 -3.40 -27.12 -7.62
N THR A 104 -3.94 -26.24 -8.45
CA THR A 104 -3.18 -25.55 -9.49
C THR A 104 -2.89 -24.12 -9.09
N THR A 105 -1.66 -23.68 -9.36
CA THR A 105 -1.28 -22.28 -9.26
C THR A 105 -2.00 -21.50 -10.35
N MET A 106 -2.86 -20.56 -9.99
CA MET A 106 -3.65 -19.75 -10.94
C MET A 106 -2.88 -18.49 -11.36
N GLY A 107 -1.75 -18.66 -12.06
CA GLY A 107 -0.94 -17.52 -12.55
C GLY A 107 -1.74 -16.55 -13.42
N SER A 108 -2.56 -17.08 -14.34
CA SER A 108 -3.41 -16.29 -15.25
C SER A 108 -4.45 -15.42 -14.52
N ALA A 109 -4.79 -15.75 -13.28
CA ALA A 109 -5.79 -15.02 -12.50
C ALA A 109 -5.22 -13.82 -11.73
N GLN A 110 -3.90 -13.66 -11.62
CA GLN A 110 -3.29 -12.64 -10.76
C GLN A 110 -3.71 -11.21 -11.12
N SER A 111 -3.65 -10.85 -12.40
CA SER A 111 -4.08 -9.52 -12.88
C SER A 111 -5.58 -9.31 -12.71
N ALA A 112 -6.37 -10.36 -12.92
CA ALA A 112 -7.81 -10.33 -12.76
C ALA A 112 -8.23 -10.15 -11.29
N VAL A 113 -7.60 -10.87 -10.36
CA VAL A 113 -7.80 -10.72 -8.92
C VAL A 113 -7.38 -9.32 -8.47
N LYS A 114 -6.24 -8.79 -8.94
CA LYS A 114 -5.82 -7.42 -8.62
C LYS A 114 -6.88 -6.39 -9.03
N GLN A 115 -7.42 -6.51 -10.24
CA GLN A 115 -8.46 -5.60 -10.73
C GLN A 115 -9.75 -5.74 -9.92
N LEU A 116 -10.20 -6.97 -9.68
CA LEU A 116 -11.45 -7.22 -8.95
C LEU A 116 -11.38 -6.84 -7.46
N ALA A 117 -10.19 -6.95 -6.86
CA ALA A 117 -9.96 -6.58 -5.47
C ALA A 117 -9.70 -5.07 -5.28
N GLU A 118 -9.46 -4.32 -6.36
CA GLU A 118 -9.17 -2.87 -6.32
C GLU A 118 -7.97 -2.49 -5.44
N VAL A 119 -6.98 -3.37 -5.36
CA VAL A 119 -5.81 -3.22 -4.48
C VAL A 119 -4.60 -2.62 -5.19
N PRO A 120 -3.80 -1.76 -4.52
CA PRO A 120 -2.66 -1.09 -5.14
C PRO A 120 -1.45 -2.03 -5.36
N GLY A 121 -1.26 -3.01 -4.48
CA GLY A 121 -0.19 -3.99 -4.53
C GLY A 121 -0.36 -5.07 -5.59
N THR A 122 0.38 -6.17 -5.45
CA THR A 122 0.49 -7.22 -6.47
C THR A 122 0.17 -8.58 -5.90
N ILE A 123 -0.56 -9.39 -6.68
CA ILE A 123 -0.82 -10.79 -6.34
C ILE A 123 0.36 -11.63 -6.84
N VAL A 124 1.11 -12.24 -5.91
CA VAL A 124 2.35 -12.98 -6.22
C VAL A 124 2.06 -14.44 -6.53
N THR A 125 1.12 -15.07 -5.83
CA THR A 125 0.70 -16.46 -6.07
C THR A 125 -0.74 -16.66 -5.63
N ILE A 126 -1.46 -17.51 -6.36
CA ILE A 126 -2.80 -18.00 -5.99
C ILE A 126 -2.76 -19.51 -6.18
N GLU A 127 -3.16 -20.27 -5.18
CA GLU A 127 -3.34 -21.73 -5.25
C GLU A 127 -4.77 -22.06 -4.82
N VAL A 128 -5.48 -22.83 -5.64
CA VAL A 128 -6.87 -23.23 -5.39
C VAL A 128 -6.96 -24.74 -5.28
N SER A 129 -7.69 -25.23 -4.29
CA SER A 129 -7.95 -26.66 -4.08
C SER A 129 -8.82 -27.27 -5.19
N SER A 130 -8.87 -28.60 -5.24
CA SER A 130 -9.78 -29.33 -6.14
C SER A 130 -11.25 -28.93 -6.00
N ASP A 131 -11.63 -28.36 -4.85
CA ASP A 131 -13.01 -28.01 -4.52
C ASP A 131 -13.36 -26.56 -4.92
N GLY A 132 -12.48 -25.88 -5.66
CA GLY A 132 -12.66 -24.48 -6.05
C GLY A 132 -12.43 -23.46 -4.93
N LEU A 133 -11.86 -23.89 -3.79
CA LEU A 133 -11.56 -23.04 -2.65
C LEU A 133 -10.10 -22.56 -2.66
N VAL A 134 -9.87 -21.28 -2.40
CA VAL A 134 -8.51 -20.73 -2.27
C VAL A 134 -7.79 -21.39 -1.10
N LYS A 135 -6.67 -22.06 -1.40
CA LYS A 135 -5.78 -22.73 -0.44
C LYS A 135 -4.66 -21.80 0.02
N LYS A 136 -4.12 -21.02 -0.91
CA LYS A 136 -3.06 -20.06 -0.62
C LYS A 136 -3.17 -18.84 -1.52
N LEU A 137 -2.93 -17.67 -0.94
CA LEU A 137 -2.75 -16.44 -1.69
C LEU A 137 -1.60 -15.65 -1.08
N VAL A 138 -0.68 -15.16 -1.91
CA VAL A 138 0.37 -14.24 -1.46
C VAL A 138 0.12 -12.89 -2.11
N TYR A 139 -0.13 -11.89 -1.26
CA TYR A 139 -0.28 -10.50 -1.64
C TYR A 139 0.96 -9.72 -1.21
N ALA A 140 1.51 -8.87 -2.07
CA ALA A 140 2.65 -8.03 -1.75
C ALA A 140 2.36 -6.54 -1.97
N GLU A 141 2.95 -5.71 -1.10
CA GLU A 141 2.98 -4.26 -1.24
C GLU A 141 3.61 -3.85 -2.58
N GLY A 142 2.98 -2.90 -3.28
CA GLY A 142 3.53 -2.28 -4.47
C GLY A 142 3.79 -3.26 -5.62
N ASP A 143 4.99 -3.21 -6.18
CA ASP A 143 5.44 -4.03 -7.32
C ASP A 143 5.73 -5.49 -6.94
N GLY A 144 5.71 -5.83 -5.66
CA GLY A 144 6.02 -7.17 -5.19
C GLY A 144 7.50 -7.55 -5.33
N SER A 145 8.40 -6.58 -5.46
CA SER A 145 9.85 -6.82 -5.47
C SER A 145 10.35 -7.36 -4.11
N SER A 146 11.50 -8.05 -4.11
CA SER A 146 12.11 -8.60 -2.89
C SER A 146 12.26 -7.54 -1.79
N GLY A 147 11.98 -7.93 -0.55
CA GLY A 147 12.02 -7.05 0.62
C GLY A 147 10.75 -6.20 0.84
N LYS A 148 9.80 -6.17 -0.10
CA LYS A 148 8.46 -5.60 0.11
C LYS A 148 7.70 -6.42 1.14
N LYS A 149 6.84 -5.75 1.91
CA LYS A 149 5.96 -6.44 2.86
C LYS A 149 4.95 -7.29 2.09
N ASN A 150 4.67 -8.47 2.60
CA ASN A 150 3.63 -9.32 2.05
C ASN A 150 2.70 -9.83 3.16
N CYS A 151 1.54 -10.28 2.74
CA CYS A 151 0.63 -11.07 3.53
C CYS A 151 0.37 -12.37 2.77
N THR A 152 0.52 -13.48 3.47
CA THR A 152 0.23 -14.81 2.96
C THR A 152 -1.01 -15.33 3.66
N TYR A 153 -2.06 -15.53 2.88
CA TYR A 153 -3.22 -16.32 3.28
C TYR A 153 -2.93 -17.80 3.06
N THR A 154 -3.21 -18.64 4.05
CA THR A 154 -3.22 -20.10 3.90
C THR A 154 -4.44 -20.72 4.55
N ARG A 155 -4.94 -21.78 3.94
CA ARG A 155 -6.02 -22.61 4.45
C ARG A 155 -5.61 -24.07 4.31
N ALA A 156 -5.69 -24.83 5.39
CA ALA A 156 -5.28 -26.24 5.39
C ALA A 156 -6.22 -27.08 4.50
N ASP A 157 -7.53 -26.90 4.67
CA ASP A 157 -8.59 -27.66 4.01
C ASP A 157 -9.92 -26.89 4.02
N ALA A 158 -10.95 -27.47 3.38
CA ALA A 158 -12.28 -26.88 3.23
C ALA A 158 -13.07 -26.69 4.55
N THR A 159 -12.60 -27.23 5.67
CA THR A 159 -13.23 -27.11 6.99
C THR A 159 -12.45 -26.19 7.93
N ALA A 160 -11.15 -26.02 7.70
CA ALA A 160 -10.31 -25.13 8.47
C ALA A 160 -10.62 -23.64 8.20
N ALA A 161 -10.44 -22.80 9.23
CA ALA A 161 -10.37 -21.36 9.05
C ALA A 161 -9.07 -20.96 8.32
N GLY A 162 -9.15 -19.95 7.48
CA GLY A 162 -7.97 -19.38 6.84
C GLY A 162 -7.13 -18.56 7.83
N THR A 163 -5.82 -18.55 7.61
CA THR A 163 -4.85 -17.82 8.43
C THR A 163 -4.08 -16.82 7.58
N TYR A 164 -3.70 -15.70 8.18
CA TYR A 164 -2.97 -14.62 7.51
C TYR A 164 -1.64 -14.41 8.22
N THR A 165 -0.54 -14.51 7.47
CA THR A 165 0.82 -14.34 8.00
C THR A 165 1.51 -13.20 7.27
N ASN A 166 2.02 -12.22 8.03
CA ASN A 166 2.79 -11.11 7.47
C ASN A 166 4.26 -11.53 7.30
N GLY A 167 4.89 -11.05 6.24
CA GLY A 167 6.29 -11.33 5.95
C GLY A 167 6.89 -10.33 4.99
N LYS A 168 7.92 -10.78 4.28
CA LYS A 168 8.52 -10.04 3.16
C LYS A 168 8.60 -10.95 1.94
N VAL A 169 8.54 -10.35 0.75
CA VAL A 169 8.84 -11.06 -0.48
C VAL A 169 10.30 -11.50 -0.45
N ALA A 170 10.52 -12.79 -0.75
CA ALA A 170 11.84 -13.40 -0.80
C ALA A 170 12.73 -12.79 -1.88
#